data_AF-A0AAD8MQZ3-F1
#
_entry.id   AF-A0AAD8MQZ3-F1
#
_cell.length_a   1.000
_cell.length_b   1.000
_cell.length_c   1.000
_cell.angle_alpha   90.00
_cell.angle_beta   90.00
_cell.angle_gamma   90.00
#
_symmetry.space_group_name_H-M   'P 1'
#
loop_
_entity.id
_entity.type
_entity.pdbx_description
1 polymer ?
#
loop_
_entity_poly.entity_id
_entity_poly.type
_entity_poly.pdbx_seq_one_letter_code
_entity_poly.pdbx_strand_id
1 'polypeptide(L)'
;MTLYSTFQKKTFQLIHCWTKLRNCPKFSSTLEKKPRKSSLESPVASASAQSQFIGTPAQENEERMERPMGKKAAKHLKKFEHDAKDVEFITALTQVKDTVSKLSEARYEKIQQMIELEKGRFKAAEEREKAREERERAMEE
;
A
#
# COMPACT_ATOMS: atom_id res chain seq x y z
N MET A 1 1.36 24.82 -15.57
CA MET A 1 0.17 24.09 -16.06
C MET A 1 0.09 24.21 -17.58
N THR A 2 1.10 23.73 -18.30
CA THR A 2 1.19 23.84 -19.77
C THR A 2 0.81 22.55 -20.48
N LEU A 3 0.86 21.39 -19.80
CA LEU A 3 0.63 20.08 -20.40
C LEU A 3 -0.81 19.88 -20.92
N TYR A 4 -1.83 20.30 -20.18
CA TYR A 4 -3.22 20.04 -20.62
C TYR A 4 -3.59 20.85 -21.87
N SER A 5 -3.17 22.13 -21.92
CA SER A 5 -3.46 23.01 -23.05
C SER A 5 -2.71 22.62 -24.32
N THR A 6 -1.50 22.05 -24.21
CA THR A 6 -0.73 21.60 -25.38
C THR A 6 -1.31 20.33 -25.99
N PHE A 7 -1.78 19.39 -25.18
CA PHE A 7 -2.36 18.13 -25.66
C PHE A 7 -3.79 18.27 -26.16
N GLN A 8 -4.65 19.04 -25.46
CA GLN A 8 -6.07 19.14 -25.81
C GLN A 8 -6.44 20.41 -26.59
N LYS A 9 -5.48 21.34 -26.81
CA LYS A 9 -5.70 22.65 -27.45
C LYS A 9 -6.85 23.46 -26.84
N LYS A 10 -7.24 23.13 -25.60
CA LYS A 10 -8.35 23.73 -24.86
C LYS A 10 -7.89 24.04 -23.44
N THR A 11 -8.42 25.11 -22.88
CA THR A 11 -8.18 25.44 -21.47
C THR A 11 -8.96 24.47 -20.59
N PHE A 12 -8.35 24.02 -19.48
CA PHE A 12 -9.01 23.14 -18.54
C PHE A 12 -10.23 23.86 -17.97
N GLN A 13 -11.43 23.34 -18.18
CA GLN A 13 -12.67 24.08 -17.95
C GLN A 13 -12.81 24.55 -16.48
N LEU A 14 -12.25 23.80 -15.53
CA LEU A 14 -12.29 24.14 -14.11
C LEU A 14 -11.14 25.05 -13.66
N ILE A 15 -10.21 25.45 -14.54
CA ILE A 15 -9.09 26.32 -14.17
C ILE A 15 -9.59 27.70 -13.71
N HIS A 16 -10.64 28.20 -14.35
CA HIS A 16 -11.26 29.48 -14.01
C HIS A 16 -11.91 29.42 -12.62
N CYS A 17 -12.64 28.34 -12.33
CA CYS A 17 -13.24 28.12 -11.03
C CYS A 17 -12.17 27.94 -9.94
N TRP A 18 -11.12 27.17 -10.23
CA TRP A 18 -10.01 26.94 -9.30
C TRP A 18 -9.24 28.22 -8.97
N THR A 19 -8.91 29.03 -9.98
CA THR A 19 -8.18 30.30 -9.79
C THR A 19 -8.97 31.30 -8.93
N LYS A 20 -10.29 31.29 -9.01
CA LYS A 20 -11.16 32.09 -8.12
C LYS A 20 -11.19 31.54 -6.69
N LEU A 21 -11.27 30.22 -6.53
CA LEU A 21 -11.48 29.59 -5.22
C LEU A 21 -10.21 29.40 -4.39
N ARG A 22 -9.04 29.26 -5.02
CA ARG A 22 -7.77 28.94 -4.33
C ARG A 22 -7.36 29.94 -3.24
N ASN A 23 -7.79 31.19 -3.36
CA ASN A 23 -7.46 32.25 -2.40
C ASN A 23 -8.57 32.46 -1.35
N CYS A 24 -9.69 31.72 -1.44
CA CYS A 24 -10.75 31.83 -0.44
C CYS A 24 -10.27 31.28 0.91
N PRO A 25 -10.67 31.88 2.06
CA PRO A 25 -10.23 31.46 3.40
C PRO A 25 -10.44 29.96 3.70
N LYS A 26 -11.50 29.39 3.14
CA LYS A 26 -11.82 27.95 3.24
C LYS A 26 -10.71 27.05 2.71
N PHE A 27 -9.96 27.50 1.71
CA PHE A 27 -8.91 26.75 1.03
C PHE A 27 -7.49 27.27 1.30
N SER A 28 -7.32 28.54 1.72
CA SER A 28 -6.01 29.08 2.06
C SER A 28 -5.51 28.64 3.44
N SER A 29 -6.42 28.35 4.39
CA SER A 29 -6.06 27.87 5.73
C SER A 29 -5.30 26.53 5.76
N THR A 30 -5.40 25.73 4.70
CA THR A 30 -4.66 24.47 4.54
C THR A 30 -3.28 24.66 3.91
N LEU A 31 -3.02 25.82 3.29
CA LEU A 31 -1.73 26.16 2.66
C LEU A 31 -0.77 26.83 3.65
N GLU A 32 -1.32 27.53 4.65
CA GLU A 32 -0.57 28.02 5.80
C GLU A 32 -0.11 26.83 6.64
N LYS A 33 1.11 26.36 6.39
CA LYS A 33 1.76 25.29 7.16
C LYS A 33 1.88 25.74 8.61
N LYS A 34 0.88 25.41 9.42
CA LYS A 34 0.95 25.58 10.88
C LYS A 34 2.15 24.76 11.38
N PRO A 35 3.15 25.36 12.05
CA PRO A 35 4.29 24.60 12.56
C PRO A 35 3.77 23.55 13.54
N ARG A 36 3.95 22.28 13.20
CA ARG A 36 3.65 21.17 14.10
C ARG A 36 4.65 21.27 15.24
N LYS A 37 4.19 21.65 16.44
CA LYS A 37 4.96 21.45 17.68
C LYS A 37 5.14 19.94 17.84
N SER A 38 6.34 19.43 17.55
CA SER A 38 6.73 18.06 17.88
C SER A 38 6.85 17.96 19.40
N SER A 39 5.85 17.39 20.05
CA SER A 39 5.98 16.96 21.45
C SER A 39 6.80 15.67 21.44
N LEU A 40 8.11 15.82 21.54
CA LEU A 40 9.03 14.75 21.94
C LEU A 40 8.95 14.65 23.46
N GLU A 41 8.07 13.80 23.99
CA GLU A 41 8.17 13.37 25.39
C GLU A 41 7.84 11.88 25.48
N SER A 42 8.89 11.08 25.70
CA SER A 42 8.82 9.77 26.33
C SER A 42 8.14 9.88 27.69
N PRO A 43 7.23 8.98 28.08
CA PRO A 43 6.95 8.77 29.49
C PRO A 43 7.97 7.77 30.04
N VAL A 44 9.10 8.32 30.52
CA VAL A 44 9.86 7.71 31.60
C VAL A 44 9.02 7.76 32.88
N ALA A 45 9.20 6.72 33.68
CA ALA A 45 8.47 6.37 34.89
C ALA A 45 8.25 7.48 35.93
N SER A 46 7.17 7.27 36.70
CA SER A 46 6.94 7.71 38.08
C SER A 46 7.21 9.17 38.45
N ALA A 47 6.14 9.94 38.52
CA ALA A 47 6.00 10.98 39.53
C ALA A 47 4.64 10.82 40.22
N SER A 48 4.68 10.25 41.42
CA SER A 48 3.59 10.25 42.39
C SER A 48 3.22 11.70 42.69
N ALA A 49 2.03 12.13 42.25
CA ALA A 49 1.44 13.37 42.71
C ALA A 49 0.89 13.11 44.13
N GLN A 50 1.60 13.60 45.14
CA GLN A 50 1.13 13.65 46.52
C GLN A 50 -0.20 14.42 46.57
N SER A 51 -1.31 13.68 46.59
CA SER A 51 -2.58 14.18 47.07
C SER A 51 -2.52 14.23 48.59
N GLN A 52 -2.71 15.42 49.14
CA GLN A 52 -2.65 15.72 50.57
C GLN A 52 -3.56 14.77 51.36
N PHE A 53 -2.94 14.01 52.26
CA PHE A 53 -3.61 13.10 53.17
C PHE A 53 -4.21 13.89 54.33
N ILE A 54 -5.53 13.89 54.45
CA ILE A 54 -6.26 14.20 55.68
C ILE A 54 -7.21 13.03 55.96
N GLY A 55 -6.91 12.25 57.00
CA GLY A 55 -7.92 11.61 57.84
C GLY A 55 -8.25 10.13 57.59
N THR A 56 -7.81 9.30 58.54
CA THR A 56 -8.37 8.02 59.03
C THR A 56 -8.07 6.70 58.30
N PRO A 57 -7.62 5.65 59.04
CA PRO A 57 -7.49 4.29 58.52
C PRO A 57 -8.78 3.51 58.78
N ALA A 58 -9.43 3.01 57.72
CA ALA A 58 -10.49 2.02 57.87
C ALA A 58 -10.36 0.98 56.77
N GLN A 59 -10.08 -0.23 57.25
CA GLN A 59 -10.18 -1.52 56.61
C GLN A 59 -11.55 -1.68 55.90
N GLU A 60 -11.57 -2.37 54.76
CA GLU A 60 -12.52 -3.45 54.38
C GLU A 60 -12.79 -3.52 52.86
N ASN A 61 -12.67 -4.74 52.34
CA ASN A 61 -13.23 -5.29 51.09
C ASN A 61 -13.87 -4.29 50.10
N GLU A 62 -13.09 -3.78 49.16
CA GLU A 62 -13.64 -3.32 47.89
C GLU A 62 -13.49 -4.43 46.86
N GLU A 63 -14.56 -5.19 46.68
CA GLU A 63 -14.86 -5.84 45.40
C GLU A 63 -14.74 -4.75 44.33
N ARG A 64 -13.58 -4.72 43.65
CA ARG A 64 -13.24 -3.69 42.67
C ARG A 64 -14.25 -3.79 41.53
N MET A 65 -15.34 -3.02 41.61
CA MET A 65 -16.24 -2.83 40.48
C MET A 65 -15.42 -2.14 39.39
N GLU A 66 -14.91 -2.93 38.45
CA GLU A 66 -14.29 -2.38 37.26
C GLU A 66 -15.30 -1.52 36.53
N ARG A 67 -14.86 -0.35 36.10
CA ARG A 67 -15.72 0.56 35.35
C ARG A 67 -16.13 -0.14 34.04
N PRO A 68 -17.43 -0.11 33.68
CA PRO A 68 -17.89 -0.74 32.46
C PRO A 68 -17.15 -0.18 31.24
N MET A 69 -16.85 -1.07 30.31
CA MET A 69 -16.07 -0.74 29.11
C MET A 69 -16.70 0.44 28.36
N GLY A 70 -15.89 1.48 28.13
CA GLY A 70 -16.35 2.73 27.51
C GLY A 70 -16.88 2.52 26.09
N LYS A 71 -17.87 3.34 25.69
CA LYS A 71 -18.54 3.29 24.38
C LYS A 71 -17.58 3.24 23.18
N LYS A 72 -16.43 3.93 23.25
CA LYS A 72 -15.40 3.91 22.19
C LYS A 72 -14.68 2.57 22.10
N ALA A 73 -14.32 1.97 23.23
CA ALA A 73 -13.67 0.66 23.30
C ALA A 73 -14.63 -0.45 22.83
N ALA A 74 -15.89 -0.40 23.28
CA ALA A 74 -16.93 -1.33 22.82
C ALA A 74 -17.19 -1.24 21.31
N LYS A 75 -17.14 -0.03 20.72
CA LYS A 75 -17.25 0.15 19.26
C LYS A 75 -16.06 -0.43 18.50
N HIS A 76 -14.86 -0.43 19.09
CA HIS A 76 -13.68 -1.03 18.47
C HIS A 76 -13.80 -2.56 18.45
N LEU A 77 -14.17 -3.20 19.57
CA LEU A 77 -14.39 -4.65 19.63
C LEU A 77 -15.43 -5.14 18.60
N LYS A 78 -16.57 -4.44 18.47
CA LYS A 78 -17.62 -4.81 17.50
C LYS A 78 -17.16 -4.79 16.04
N LYS A 79 -16.13 -4.01 15.69
CA LYS A 79 -15.61 -3.97 14.32
C LYS A 79 -14.84 -5.24 13.96
N PHE A 80 -14.02 -5.74 14.88
CA PHE A 80 -13.27 -6.98 14.67
C PHE A 80 -14.18 -8.22 14.74
N GLU A 81 -15.27 -8.15 15.49
CA GLU A 81 -16.23 -9.24 15.59
C GLU A 81 -17.01 -9.48 14.27
N HIS A 82 -17.09 -8.48 13.40
CA HIS A 82 -17.73 -8.60 12.09
C HIS A 82 -16.76 -9.08 10.99
N ASP A 83 -15.49 -8.68 11.05
CA ASP A 83 -14.46 -9.10 10.08
C ASP A 83 -14.16 -10.61 10.11
N ALA A 84 -14.41 -11.28 11.25
CA ALA A 84 -14.12 -12.70 11.42
C ALA A 84 -15.25 -13.66 11.00
N LYS A 85 -16.42 -13.16 10.55
CA LYS A 85 -17.63 -14.00 10.40
C LYS A 85 -18.03 -14.36 8.97
N ASP A 86 -17.45 -13.72 7.96
CA ASP A 86 -17.77 -14.03 6.56
C ASP A 86 -16.76 -15.02 5.96
N VAL A 87 -16.88 -16.28 6.38
CA VAL A 87 -16.04 -17.40 5.91
C VAL A 87 -16.15 -17.58 4.40
N GLU A 88 -17.33 -17.34 3.84
CA GLU A 88 -17.58 -17.41 2.39
C GLU A 88 -16.80 -16.33 1.65
N PHE A 89 -16.83 -15.08 2.14
CA PHE A 89 -16.06 -13.98 1.54
C PHE A 89 -14.55 -14.21 1.62
N ILE A 90 -14.03 -14.70 2.76
CA ILE A 90 -12.60 -15.01 2.91
C ILE A 90 -12.19 -16.14 1.96
N THR A 91 -13.05 -17.14 1.80
CA THR A 91 -12.82 -18.26 0.87
C THR A 91 -12.83 -17.77 -0.58
N ALA A 92 -13.79 -16.92 -0.96
CA ALA A 92 -13.87 -16.32 -2.29
C ALA A 92 -12.62 -15.49 -2.60
N LEU A 93 -12.14 -14.67 -1.65
CA LEU A 93 -10.90 -13.90 -1.79
C LEU A 93 -9.69 -14.80 -1.99
N THR A 94 -9.62 -15.92 -1.27
CA THR A 94 -8.52 -16.89 -1.38
C THR A 94 -8.52 -17.55 -2.77
N GLN A 95 -9.70 -17.96 -3.27
CA GLN A 95 -9.83 -18.53 -4.62
C GLN A 95 -9.44 -17.53 -5.71
N VAL A 96 -9.84 -16.25 -5.57
CA VAL A 96 -9.44 -15.20 -6.51
C VAL A 96 -7.92 -15.03 -6.50
N LYS A 97 -7.30 -15.02 -5.32
CA LYS A 97 -5.83 -14.94 -5.20
C LYS A 97 -5.15 -16.12 -5.89
N ASP A 98 -5.63 -17.34 -5.65
CA ASP A 98 -5.03 -18.56 -6.21
C ASP A 98 -5.17 -18.61 -7.74
N THR A 99 -6.33 -18.21 -8.28
CA THR A 99 -6.55 -18.15 -9.73
C THR A 99 -5.65 -17.11 -10.39
N VAL A 100 -5.45 -15.94 -9.77
CA VAL A 100 -4.53 -14.92 -10.25
C VAL A 100 -3.08 -15.42 -10.23
N SER A 101 -2.64 -16.08 -9.15
CA SER A 101 -1.30 -16.66 -9.07
C SER A 101 -1.05 -17.71 -10.16
N LYS A 102 -1.99 -18.64 -10.36
CA LYS A 102 -1.90 -19.67 -11.41
C LYS A 102 -1.84 -19.07 -12.82
N LEU A 103 -2.64 -18.03 -13.08
CA LEU A 103 -2.59 -17.32 -14.37
C LEU A 103 -1.25 -16.61 -14.58
N SER A 104 -0.66 -16.06 -13.52
CA SER A 104 0.66 -15.44 -13.57
C SER A 104 1.75 -16.46 -13.88
N GLU A 105 1.73 -17.61 -13.21
CA GLU A 105 2.68 -18.72 -13.43
C GLU A 105 2.59 -19.25 -14.86
N ALA A 106 1.38 -19.54 -15.36
CA ALA A 106 1.18 -20.01 -16.73
C ALA A 106 1.66 -18.99 -17.79
N ARG A 107 1.50 -17.68 -17.53
CA ARG A 107 2.06 -16.64 -18.40
C ARG A 107 3.58 -16.66 -18.40
N TYR A 108 4.19 -16.80 -17.22
CA TYR A 108 5.64 -16.84 -17.07
C TYR A 108 6.24 -18.07 -17.77
N GLU A 109 5.65 -19.26 -17.58
CA GLU A 109 6.03 -20.49 -18.27
C GLU A 109 5.97 -20.34 -19.79
N LYS A 110 4.87 -19.76 -20.31
CA LYS A 110 4.72 -19.51 -21.75
C LYS A 110 5.81 -18.57 -22.29
N ILE A 111 6.16 -17.53 -21.54
CA ILE A 111 7.25 -16.62 -21.91
C ILE A 111 8.59 -17.35 -21.91
N GLN A 112 8.87 -18.16 -20.89
CA GLN A 112 10.10 -18.95 -20.82
C GLN A 112 10.24 -19.92 -22.00
N GLN A 113 9.17 -20.64 -22.34
CA GLN A 113 9.16 -21.55 -23.50
C GLN A 113 9.44 -20.80 -24.80
N MET A 114 8.88 -19.60 -24.98
CA MET A 114 9.12 -18.77 -26.16
C MET A 114 10.58 -18.32 -26.26
N ILE A 115 11.16 -17.88 -25.13
CA ILE A 115 12.57 -17.50 -25.05
C ILE A 115 13.47 -18.69 -25.39
N GLU A 116 13.15 -19.87 -24.88
CA GLU A 116 13.94 -21.08 -25.11
C GLU A 116 13.88 -21.54 -26.58
N LEU A 117 12.69 -21.49 -27.19
CA LEU A 117 12.52 -21.73 -28.62
C LEU A 117 13.34 -20.76 -29.46
N GLU A 118 13.29 -19.47 -29.16
CA GLU A 118 14.03 -18.46 -29.93
C GLU A 118 15.56 -18.63 -29.76
N LYS A 119 16.02 -18.95 -28.54
CA LYS A 119 17.43 -19.33 -28.31
C LYS A 119 17.85 -20.56 -29.13
N GLY A 120 16.98 -21.57 -29.23
CA GLY A 120 17.22 -22.75 -30.06
C GLY A 120 17.33 -22.41 -31.54
N ARG A 121 16.42 -21.57 -32.04
CA ARG A 121 16.45 -21.08 -33.44
C ARG A 121 17.70 -20.29 -33.74
N PHE A 122 18.12 -19.42 -32.81
CA PHE A 122 19.34 -18.63 -32.96
C PHE A 122 20.58 -19.51 -33.04
N LYS A 123 20.73 -20.49 -32.13
CA LYS A 123 21.85 -21.44 -32.16
C LYS A 123 21.90 -22.27 -33.44
N ALA A 124 20.75 -22.77 -33.89
CA ALA A 124 20.67 -23.54 -35.13
C ALA A 124 21.00 -22.69 -36.37
N ALA A 125 20.66 -21.39 -36.37
CA ALA A 125 21.04 -20.46 -37.42
C ALA A 125 22.55 -20.20 -37.41
N GLU A 126 23.14 -19.99 -36.23
CA GLU A 126 24.59 -19.80 -36.04
C GLU A 126 25.38 -21.02 -36.53
N GLU A 127 24.93 -22.24 -36.22
CA GLU A 127 25.59 -23.47 -36.66
C GLU A 127 25.53 -23.65 -38.19
N ARG A 128 24.39 -23.34 -38.81
CA ARG A 128 24.23 -23.37 -40.27
C ARG A 128 25.11 -22.34 -40.98
N GLU A 129 25.29 -21.19 -40.35
CA GLU A 129 26.12 -20.11 -40.86
C GLU A 129 27.60 -20.51 -40.81
N LYS A 130 28.10 -21.00 -39.66
CA LYS A 130 29.45 -21.55 -39.54
C LYS A 130 29.73 -22.69 -40.53
N ALA A 131 28.78 -23.62 -40.70
CA ALA A 131 28.91 -24.71 -41.66
C ALA A 131 28.94 -24.22 -43.12
N ARG A 132 28.32 -23.07 -43.41
CA ARG A 132 28.37 -22.44 -44.73
C ARG A 132 29.74 -21.77 -44.95
N GLU A 133 30.22 -21.00 -43.98
CA GLU A 133 31.55 -20.37 -44.04
C GLU A 133 32.67 -21.41 -44.17
N GLU A 134 32.57 -22.54 -43.47
CA GLU A 134 33.56 -23.62 -43.56
C GLU A 134 33.60 -24.25 -44.96
N ARG A 135 32.43 -24.46 -45.58
CA ARG A 135 32.34 -24.97 -46.96
C ARG A 135 32.88 -23.98 -47.98
N GLU A 136 32.69 -22.68 -47.75
CA GLU A 136 33.21 -21.62 -48.62
C GLU A 136 34.75 -21.56 -48.53
N ARG A 137 35.31 -21.58 -47.31
CA ARG A 137 36.77 -21.68 -47.10
C ARG A 137 37.38 -22.93 -47.73
N ALA A 138 36.71 -24.09 -47.65
CA ALA A 138 37.19 -25.32 -48.26
C ALA A 138 37.16 -25.34 -49.81
N MET A 139 36.48 -24.39 -50.45
CA MET A 139 36.51 -24.22 -51.92
C MET A 139 37.52 -23.16 -52.39
N GLU A 140 38.00 -22.29 -51.48
CA GLU A 140 39.00 -21.25 -51.79
C GLU A 140 40.45 -21.74 -51.60
N GLU A 141 40.67 -22.88 -50.95
CA GLU A 141 41.97 -23.54 -50.73
C GLU A 141 42.25 -24.66 -51.75
#